data_AF-A0A940TTH5-F1
#
_entry.id   AF-A0A940TTH5-F1
#
_cell.length_a   1.000
_cell.length_b   1.000
_cell.length_c   1.000
_cell.angle_alpha   90.00
_cell.angle_beta   90.00
_cell.angle_gamma   90.00
#
_symmetry.space_group_name_H-M   'P 1'
#
loop_
_entity.id
_entity.type
_entity.pdbx_description
1 polymer ?
#
loop_
_entity_poly.entity_id
_entity_poly.type
_entity_poly.pdbx_seq_one_letter_code
_entity_poly.pdbx_strand_id
1 'polypeptide(L)'
;TGIGSFPHKDEKKIFHLILENFPHIPFWPQMPKRSFLEGMVLQYSEGFPSLKWNEKEQRVWVDTSHGFDKEIEKFYQRLEREELEPFQISEDFAKGLGILKQITGPITFGLALTDQEQKPVFYDPTLREILVNHLSLKAKWMEMKFRDLFPGTPTILFFDEPSLSSFGSAFSSLNREEVIHSLNECLDAVKGLKGIHCCGNTDWSVLLSTHLDILSFDAYGYLETLSLYPKDLKAFLERGGILAWGIVPTSEEVLKEEAESLVKRFKEGVEVLSKKGMDRTLLERAILTPS
;
A
#
# COMPACT_ATOMS: atom_id res chain seq x y z
N THR A 1 -7.53 -2.15 13.62
CA THR A 1 -7.00 -3.07 12.59
C THR A 1 -5.49 -2.89 12.54
N GLY A 2 -4.78 -3.62 11.68
CA GLY A 2 -3.38 -3.34 11.34
C GLY A 2 -3.18 -3.26 9.84
N ILE A 3 -2.07 -2.63 9.45
CA ILE A 3 -1.52 -2.53 8.10
C ILE A 3 -0.01 -2.67 8.26
N GLY A 4 0.65 -3.41 7.38
CA GLY A 4 2.10 -3.52 7.35
C GLY A 4 2.63 -4.92 7.63
N SER A 5 3.92 -4.98 8.00
CA SER A 5 4.67 -6.23 8.10
C SER A 5 4.86 -6.70 9.54
N PHE A 6 5.02 -8.00 9.71
CA PHE A 6 5.34 -8.62 10.99
C PHE A 6 6.77 -9.18 10.95
N PRO A 7 7.57 -8.97 12.00
CA PRO A 7 8.95 -9.47 12.07
C PRO A 7 9.04 -10.97 12.40
N HIS A 8 7.94 -11.71 12.25
CA HIS A 8 7.80 -13.10 12.65
C HIS A 8 7.99 -14.04 11.46
N LYS A 9 8.29 -15.31 11.75
CA LYS A 9 8.45 -16.37 10.73
C LYS A 9 7.35 -17.42 10.76
N ASP A 10 6.57 -17.47 11.85
CA ASP A 10 5.55 -18.48 12.10
C ASP A 10 4.18 -17.91 11.75
N GLU A 11 3.70 -18.22 10.55
CA GLU A 11 2.46 -17.65 10.02
C GLU A 11 1.23 -18.03 10.87
N LYS A 12 1.19 -19.24 11.40
CA LYS A 12 0.03 -19.76 12.13
C LYS A 12 -0.20 -18.99 13.43
N LYS A 13 0.88 -18.67 14.14
CA LYS A 13 0.81 -17.85 15.36
C LYS A 13 0.30 -16.45 15.07
N ILE A 14 0.77 -15.84 13.98
CA ILE A 14 0.38 -14.47 13.64
C ILE A 14 -1.06 -14.39 13.16
N PHE A 15 -1.52 -15.33 12.33
CA PHE A 15 -2.93 -15.36 11.94
C PHE A 15 -3.86 -15.53 13.13
N HIS A 16 -3.51 -16.41 14.08
CA HIS A 16 -4.31 -16.58 15.30
C HIS A 16 -4.39 -15.28 16.10
N LEU A 17 -3.23 -14.62 16.34
CA LEU A 17 -3.17 -13.35 17.05
C LEU A 17 -4.00 -12.25 16.37
N ILE A 18 -3.95 -12.16 15.04
CA ILE A 18 -4.70 -11.15 14.28
C ILE A 18 -6.20 -11.40 14.37
N LEU A 19 -6.65 -12.66 14.21
CA LEU A 19 -8.08 -12.99 14.28
C LEU A 19 -8.64 -12.78 15.68
N GLU A 20 -7.84 -13.04 16.72
CA GLU A 20 -8.23 -12.81 18.12
C GLU A 20 -8.32 -11.32 18.47
N ASN A 21 -7.36 -10.51 18.02
CA ASN A 21 -7.26 -9.10 18.45
C ASN A 21 -7.91 -8.10 17.49
N PHE A 22 -8.15 -8.48 16.22
CA PHE A 22 -8.75 -7.61 15.21
C PHE A 22 -9.95 -8.27 14.51
N PRO A 23 -10.97 -8.76 15.24
CA PRO A 23 -12.05 -9.56 14.67
C PRO A 23 -12.95 -8.77 13.70
N HIS A 24 -13.03 -7.44 13.84
CA HIS A 24 -13.87 -6.60 12.98
C HIS A 24 -13.27 -6.34 11.59
N ILE A 25 -11.94 -6.18 11.54
CA ILE A 25 -11.20 -5.90 10.31
C ILE A 25 -9.90 -6.71 10.41
N PRO A 26 -9.93 -8.04 10.22
CA PRO A 26 -8.73 -8.85 10.24
C PRO A 26 -7.89 -8.56 8.99
N PHE A 27 -6.58 -8.75 9.04
CA PHE A 27 -5.70 -8.43 7.92
C PHE A 27 -4.65 -9.53 7.72
N TRP A 28 -4.15 -9.68 6.50
CA TRP A 28 -3.00 -10.54 6.23
C TRP A 28 -1.73 -9.70 6.34
N PRO A 29 -0.79 -10.08 7.22
CA PRO A 29 0.44 -9.35 7.41
C PRO A 29 1.49 -9.79 6.38
N GLN A 30 2.27 -8.85 5.88
CA GLN A 30 3.49 -9.21 5.17
C GLN A 30 4.51 -9.82 6.14
N MET A 31 5.17 -10.92 5.75
CA MET A 31 6.17 -11.61 6.59
C MET A 31 7.53 -11.65 5.90
N PRO A 32 8.21 -10.51 5.70
CA PRO A 32 9.41 -10.43 4.88
C PRO A 32 10.62 -11.17 5.49
N LYS A 33 10.57 -11.50 6.79
CA LYS A 33 11.62 -12.31 7.46
C LYS A 33 11.46 -13.81 7.24
N ARG A 34 10.34 -14.26 6.65
CA ARG A 34 10.05 -15.68 6.39
C ARG A 34 10.68 -16.16 5.09
N SER A 35 10.57 -15.37 4.01
CA SER A 35 11.13 -15.67 2.69
C SER A 35 11.56 -14.39 1.97
N PHE A 36 12.60 -14.48 1.14
CA PHE A 36 12.96 -13.40 0.21
C PHE A 36 11.82 -13.09 -0.77
N LEU A 37 11.04 -14.10 -1.14
CA LEU A 37 9.88 -13.97 -2.03
C LEU A 37 8.73 -13.15 -1.40
N GLU A 38 8.73 -12.96 -0.08
CA GLU A 38 7.76 -12.14 0.63
C GLU A 38 8.24 -10.70 0.87
N GLY A 39 9.36 -10.33 0.26
CA GLY A 39 9.80 -8.95 0.22
C GLY A 39 8.77 -8.06 -0.48
N MET A 40 8.74 -6.78 -0.09
CA MET A 40 7.78 -5.78 -0.56
C MET A 40 7.62 -5.72 -2.09
N VAL A 41 8.69 -5.88 -2.86
CA VAL A 41 8.60 -5.91 -4.33
C VAL A 41 8.28 -7.31 -4.83
N LEU A 42 9.11 -8.29 -4.44
CA LEU A 42 9.09 -9.62 -5.04
C LEU A 42 7.75 -10.33 -4.82
N GLN A 43 7.12 -10.15 -3.66
CA GLN A 43 5.82 -10.72 -3.34
C GLN A 43 4.75 -10.43 -4.40
N TYR A 44 4.78 -9.22 -4.97
CA TYR A 44 3.77 -8.76 -5.92
C TYR A 44 4.29 -8.73 -7.36
N SER A 45 5.47 -9.30 -7.64
CA SER A 45 6.06 -9.26 -8.98
C SER A 45 5.79 -10.52 -9.82
N GLU A 46 5.19 -11.58 -9.25
CA GLU A 46 4.80 -12.78 -10.00
C GLU A 46 3.85 -12.39 -11.16
N GLY A 47 4.24 -12.72 -12.40
CA GLY A 47 3.55 -12.32 -13.63
C GLY A 47 4.16 -11.13 -14.38
N PHE A 48 5.11 -10.41 -13.77
CA PHE A 48 5.74 -9.22 -14.36
C PHE A 48 6.66 -9.60 -15.53
N PRO A 49 6.60 -8.90 -16.68
CA PRO A 49 7.40 -9.23 -17.87
C PRO A 49 8.91 -9.25 -17.63
N SER A 50 9.59 -10.30 -18.09
CA SER A 50 11.05 -10.46 -17.96
C SER A 50 11.63 -10.28 -16.55
N LEU A 51 10.83 -10.56 -15.51
CA LEU A 51 11.31 -10.50 -14.14
C LEU A 51 12.43 -11.53 -13.90
N LYS A 52 13.50 -11.09 -13.25
CA LYS A 52 14.61 -11.91 -12.76
C LYS A 52 14.87 -11.58 -11.29
N TRP A 53 15.33 -12.58 -10.55
CA TRP A 53 15.80 -12.35 -9.19
C TRP A 53 16.94 -13.32 -8.84
N ASN A 54 17.75 -12.91 -7.87
CA ASN A 54 18.81 -13.70 -7.27
C ASN A 54 18.70 -13.59 -5.75
N GLU A 55 18.29 -14.68 -5.12
CA GLU A 55 18.10 -14.74 -3.67
C GLU A 55 19.41 -14.57 -2.90
N LYS A 56 20.56 -15.06 -3.41
CA LYS A 56 21.85 -14.91 -2.73
C LYS A 56 22.32 -13.46 -2.69
N GLU A 57 22.06 -12.73 -3.77
CA GLU A 57 22.42 -11.31 -3.92
C GLU A 57 21.31 -10.38 -3.41
N GLN A 58 20.16 -10.93 -2.99
CA GLN A 58 18.96 -10.17 -2.60
C GLN A 58 18.54 -9.16 -3.68
N ARG A 59 18.68 -9.54 -4.95
CA ARG A 59 18.44 -8.65 -6.10
C ARG A 59 17.22 -9.10 -6.89
N VAL A 60 16.41 -8.14 -7.33
CA VAL A 60 15.31 -8.30 -8.29
C VAL A 60 15.45 -7.24 -9.38
N TRP A 61 15.24 -7.62 -10.63
CA TRP A 61 15.31 -6.69 -11.76
C TRP A 61 14.44 -7.16 -12.94
N VAL A 62 14.18 -6.25 -13.87
CA VAL A 62 13.58 -6.54 -15.17
C VAL A 62 14.70 -6.63 -16.20
N ASP A 63 14.80 -7.76 -16.90
CA ASP A 63 15.75 -7.90 -18.01
C ASP A 63 15.13 -7.37 -19.30
N THR A 64 15.45 -6.12 -19.65
CA THR A 64 14.99 -5.48 -20.87
C THR A 64 15.90 -5.74 -22.07
N SER A 65 17.02 -6.44 -21.87
CA SER A 65 18.08 -6.55 -22.87
C SER A 65 17.82 -7.61 -23.94
N HIS A 66 17.11 -8.70 -23.61
CA HIS A 66 16.90 -9.83 -24.52
C HIS A 66 15.46 -10.34 -24.45
N GLY A 67 14.76 -10.32 -25.59
CA GLY A 67 13.43 -10.92 -25.72
C GLY A 67 12.29 -10.17 -25.02
N PHE A 68 12.57 -8.97 -24.49
CA PHE A 68 11.61 -8.17 -23.74
C PHE A 68 10.34 -7.83 -24.55
N ASP A 69 10.49 -7.51 -25.85
CA ASP A 69 9.36 -7.22 -26.74
C ASP A 69 8.32 -8.35 -26.76
N LYS A 70 8.76 -9.61 -26.74
CA LYS A 70 7.85 -10.78 -26.74
C LYS A 70 7.13 -10.95 -25.41
N GLU A 71 7.79 -10.64 -24.30
CA GLU A 71 7.17 -10.70 -22.97
C GLU A 71 6.17 -9.56 -22.79
N ILE A 72 6.46 -8.38 -23.33
CA ILE A 72 5.51 -7.26 -23.40
C ILE A 72 4.29 -7.63 -24.25
N GLU A 73 4.49 -8.20 -25.44
CA GLU A 73 3.38 -8.62 -26.31
C GLU A 73 2.46 -9.61 -25.59
N LYS A 74 3.03 -10.62 -24.91
CA LYS A 74 2.26 -11.57 -24.09
C LYS A 74 1.51 -10.89 -22.95
N PHE A 75 2.13 -9.90 -22.30
CA PHE A 75 1.51 -9.14 -21.22
C PHE A 75 0.29 -8.39 -21.71
N TYR A 76 0.40 -7.64 -22.80
CA TYR A 76 -0.74 -6.91 -23.35
C TYR A 76 -1.84 -7.84 -23.88
N GLN A 77 -1.49 -8.98 -24.49
CA GLN A 77 -2.50 -10.00 -24.85
C GLN A 77 -3.29 -10.51 -23.64
N ARG A 78 -2.63 -10.69 -22.48
CA ARG A 78 -3.31 -11.08 -21.23
C ARG A 78 -4.18 -9.95 -20.68
N LEU A 79 -3.70 -8.72 -20.75
CA LEU A 79 -4.43 -7.52 -20.33
C LEU A 79 -5.71 -7.35 -21.16
N GLU A 80 -5.63 -7.45 -22.49
CA GLU A 80 -6.77 -7.37 -23.42
C GLU A 80 -7.83 -8.45 -23.17
N ARG A 81 -7.39 -9.64 -22.73
CA ARG A 81 -8.27 -10.77 -22.40
C ARG A 81 -8.76 -10.74 -20.95
N GLU A 82 -8.33 -9.76 -20.16
CA GLU A 82 -8.60 -9.66 -18.72
C GLU A 82 -8.22 -10.94 -17.94
N GLU A 83 -7.16 -11.62 -18.37
CA GLU A 83 -6.68 -12.85 -17.73
C GLU A 83 -6.02 -12.52 -16.37
N LEU A 84 -6.63 -12.95 -15.26
CA LEU A 84 -6.11 -12.69 -13.91
C LEU A 84 -5.20 -13.79 -13.37
N GLU A 85 -5.35 -15.03 -13.83
CA GLU A 85 -4.55 -16.18 -13.36
C GLU A 85 -3.03 -15.96 -13.49
N PRO A 86 -2.50 -15.32 -14.55
CA PRO A 86 -1.06 -15.01 -14.64
C PRO A 86 -0.58 -14.00 -13.60
N PHE A 87 -1.48 -13.28 -12.94
CA PHE A 87 -1.20 -12.24 -11.93
C PHE A 87 -1.50 -12.70 -10.51
N GLN A 88 -1.75 -13.99 -10.32
CA GLN A 88 -1.91 -14.57 -8.99
C GLN A 88 -0.67 -14.37 -8.13
N ILE A 89 -0.85 -14.47 -6.81
CA ILE A 89 0.24 -14.56 -5.86
C ILE A 89 0.23 -16.00 -5.38
N SER A 90 1.25 -16.78 -5.72
CA SER A 90 1.33 -18.17 -5.29
C SER A 90 1.73 -18.30 -3.80
N GLU A 91 1.52 -19.48 -3.22
CA GLU A 91 1.89 -19.76 -1.81
C GLU A 91 3.39 -19.59 -1.53
N ASP A 92 4.25 -19.71 -2.55
CA ASP A 92 5.69 -19.47 -2.44
C ASP A 92 5.99 -17.99 -2.19
N PHE A 93 5.23 -17.10 -2.82
CA PHE A 93 5.33 -15.65 -2.69
C PHE A 93 4.55 -15.10 -1.50
N ALA A 94 3.49 -15.78 -1.06
CA ALA A 94 2.69 -15.40 0.10
C ALA A 94 1.98 -16.61 0.71
N LYS A 95 2.54 -17.19 1.78
CA LYS A 95 1.97 -18.37 2.43
C LYS A 95 0.77 -18.03 3.28
N GLY A 96 -0.17 -18.96 3.34
CA GLY A 96 -1.40 -18.80 4.10
C GLY A 96 -2.29 -17.75 3.45
N LEU A 97 -2.33 -17.76 2.11
CA LEU A 97 -3.03 -16.77 1.33
C LEU A 97 -4.55 -16.93 1.49
N GLY A 98 -5.13 -16.16 2.41
CA GLY A 98 -6.57 -16.19 2.66
C GLY A 98 -7.26 -14.83 2.67
N ILE A 99 -6.59 -13.75 3.09
CA ILE A 99 -7.21 -12.43 3.32
C ILE A 99 -6.21 -11.29 3.03
N LEU A 100 -5.78 -11.12 1.79
CA LEU A 100 -4.89 -10.00 1.45
C LEU A 100 -5.61 -8.66 1.53
N LYS A 101 -5.07 -7.75 2.36
CA LYS A 101 -5.56 -6.37 2.48
C LYS A 101 -4.55 -5.31 2.05
N GLN A 102 -3.34 -5.70 1.67
CA GLN A 102 -2.31 -4.78 1.23
C GLN A 102 -1.57 -5.32 0.02
N ILE A 103 -1.13 -4.40 -0.83
CA ILE A 103 -0.24 -4.60 -1.97
C ILE A 103 0.75 -3.44 -1.99
N THR A 104 1.96 -3.64 -2.46
CA THR A 104 2.91 -2.53 -2.65
C THR A 104 2.38 -1.59 -3.73
N GLY A 105 2.38 -0.29 -3.44
CA GLY A 105 1.94 0.72 -4.38
C GLY A 105 2.89 0.93 -5.56
N PRO A 106 2.39 1.50 -6.67
CA PRO A 106 3.14 1.69 -7.90
C PRO A 106 4.41 2.54 -7.73
N ILE A 107 4.44 3.51 -6.82
CA ILE A 107 5.60 4.39 -6.67
C ILE A 107 6.73 3.63 -5.97
N THR A 108 6.42 2.99 -4.85
CA THR A 108 7.38 2.19 -4.08
C THR A 108 7.87 1.00 -4.88
N PHE A 109 6.95 0.26 -5.52
CA PHE A 109 7.33 -0.86 -6.37
C PHE A 109 8.20 -0.38 -7.53
N GLY A 110 7.81 0.70 -8.22
CA GLY A 110 8.51 1.19 -9.40
C GLY A 110 9.87 1.84 -9.11
N LEU A 111 10.04 2.38 -7.91
CA LEU A 111 11.33 2.92 -7.45
C LEU A 111 12.30 1.82 -6.98
N ALA A 112 11.76 0.72 -6.45
CA ALA A 112 12.57 -0.38 -5.93
C ALA A 112 12.89 -1.45 -6.99
N LEU A 113 11.99 -1.71 -7.94
CA LEU A 113 12.27 -2.55 -9.10
C LEU A 113 13.12 -1.77 -10.10
N THR A 114 14.21 -2.39 -10.57
CA THR A 114 15.15 -1.77 -11.51
C THR A 114 15.33 -2.60 -12.76
N ASP A 115 15.90 -2.02 -13.80
CA ASP A 115 16.43 -2.78 -14.94
C ASP A 115 17.82 -3.39 -14.64
N GLN A 116 18.42 -4.06 -15.64
CA GLN A 116 19.78 -4.59 -15.52
C GLN A 116 20.85 -3.52 -15.20
N GLU A 117 20.62 -2.26 -15.55
CA GLU A 117 21.51 -1.11 -15.30
C GLU A 117 21.25 -0.41 -13.96
N GLN A 118 20.36 -0.96 -13.13
CA GLN A 118 19.93 -0.41 -11.84
C GLN A 118 19.14 0.91 -11.95
N LYS A 119 18.52 1.17 -13.10
CA LYS A 119 17.59 2.29 -13.26
C LYS A 119 16.20 1.87 -12.78
N PRO A 120 15.56 2.64 -11.89
CA PRO A 120 14.20 2.33 -11.43
C PRO A 120 13.20 2.33 -12.59
N VAL A 121 12.34 1.31 -12.63
CA VAL A 121 11.39 1.11 -13.71
C VAL A 121 10.36 2.25 -13.80
N PHE A 122 10.10 2.96 -12.69
CA PHE A 122 9.14 4.07 -12.67
C PHE A 122 9.54 5.25 -13.59
N TYR A 123 10.83 5.41 -13.88
CA TYR A 123 11.31 6.51 -14.72
C TYR A 123 11.25 6.21 -16.21
N ASP A 124 11.09 4.95 -16.60
CA ASP A 124 10.84 4.58 -17.99
C ASP A 124 9.32 4.58 -18.24
N PRO A 125 8.79 5.40 -19.18
CA PRO A 125 7.35 5.48 -19.41
C PRO A 125 6.69 4.14 -19.77
N THR A 126 7.39 3.29 -20.53
CA THR A 126 6.87 1.99 -20.97
C THR A 126 6.82 1.02 -19.79
N LEU A 127 7.90 0.95 -19.01
CA LEU A 127 7.95 0.09 -17.83
C LEU A 127 6.98 0.56 -16.75
N ARG A 128 6.77 1.87 -16.60
CA ARG A 128 5.78 2.45 -15.69
C ARG A 128 4.35 2.06 -16.09
N GLU A 129 4.02 2.10 -17.38
CA GLU A 129 2.70 1.65 -17.85
C GLU A 129 2.46 0.16 -17.57
N ILE A 130 3.47 -0.69 -17.87
CA ILE A 130 3.42 -2.13 -17.57
C ILE A 130 3.26 -2.35 -16.06
N LEU A 131 4.01 -1.62 -15.24
CA LEU A 131 3.95 -1.69 -13.79
C LEU A 131 2.56 -1.37 -13.25
N VAL A 132 1.96 -0.26 -13.69
CA VAL A 132 0.66 0.18 -13.22
C VAL A 132 -0.43 -0.81 -13.63
N ASN A 133 -0.39 -1.31 -14.88
CA ASN A 133 -1.31 -2.36 -15.33
C ASN A 133 -1.12 -3.68 -14.55
N HIS A 134 0.12 -4.07 -14.29
CA HIS A 134 0.46 -5.28 -13.53
C HIS A 134 -0.12 -5.23 -12.11
N LEU A 135 0.12 -4.14 -11.38
CA LEU A 135 -0.39 -3.97 -10.03
C LEU A 135 -1.92 -3.83 -10.00
N SER A 136 -2.51 -3.21 -11.02
CA SER A 136 -3.97 -3.14 -11.19
C SER A 136 -4.61 -4.52 -11.36
N LEU A 137 -4.04 -5.38 -12.21
CA LEU A 137 -4.52 -6.75 -12.40
C LEU A 137 -4.31 -7.61 -11.16
N LYS A 138 -3.20 -7.41 -10.45
CA LYS A 138 -2.93 -8.11 -9.19
C LYS A 138 -3.91 -7.68 -8.09
N ALA A 139 -4.20 -6.38 -7.97
CA ALA A 139 -5.23 -5.87 -7.06
C ALA A 139 -6.62 -6.43 -7.39
N LYS A 140 -7.00 -6.51 -8.68
CA LYS A 140 -8.25 -7.16 -9.13
C LYS A 140 -8.30 -8.62 -8.74
N TRP A 141 -7.22 -9.37 -8.97
CA TRP A 141 -7.12 -10.78 -8.60
C TRP A 141 -7.26 -10.97 -7.08
N MET A 142 -6.56 -10.16 -6.28
CA MET A 142 -6.64 -10.20 -4.81
C MET A 142 -8.07 -9.94 -4.33
N GLU A 143 -8.74 -8.94 -4.89
CA GLU A 143 -10.13 -8.62 -4.56
C GLU A 143 -11.09 -9.76 -4.96
N MET A 144 -10.93 -10.33 -6.15
CA MET A 144 -11.74 -11.47 -6.59
C MET A 144 -11.55 -12.67 -5.69
N LYS A 145 -10.29 -13.02 -5.37
CA LYS A 145 -9.99 -14.13 -4.47
C LYS A 145 -10.62 -13.94 -3.10
N PHE A 146 -10.59 -12.72 -2.55
CA PHE A 146 -11.26 -12.41 -1.29
C PHE A 146 -12.77 -12.57 -1.40
N ARG A 147 -13.41 -12.04 -2.46
CA ARG A 147 -14.86 -12.16 -2.66
C ARG A 147 -15.32 -13.60 -2.82
N ASP A 148 -14.52 -14.46 -3.45
CA ASP A 148 -14.82 -15.89 -3.60
C ASP A 148 -14.78 -16.62 -2.25
N LEU A 149 -13.84 -16.24 -1.38
CA LEU A 149 -13.71 -16.81 -0.03
C LEU A 149 -14.77 -16.27 0.94
N PHE A 150 -15.17 -15.00 0.80
CA PHE A 150 -16.11 -14.31 1.68
C PHE A 150 -17.20 -13.55 0.91
N PRO A 151 -18.14 -14.27 0.24
CA PRO A 151 -19.19 -13.64 -0.55
C PRO A 151 -20.03 -12.66 0.27
N GLY A 152 -20.33 -11.49 -0.31
CA GLY A 152 -21.12 -10.43 0.35
C GLY A 152 -20.39 -9.63 1.42
N THR A 153 -19.11 -9.93 1.69
CA THR A 153 -18.29 -9.15 2.63
C THR A 153 -17.60 -8.00 1.89
N PRO A 154 -17.69 -6.74 2.39
CA PRO A 154 -16.96 -5.62 1.81
C PRO A 154 -15.45 -5.85 1.81
N THR A 155 -14.79 -5.51 0.71
CA THR A 155 -13.33 -5.58 0.55
C THR A 155 -12.69 -4.25 0.92
N ILE A 156 -11.49 -4.32 1.52
CA ILE A 156 -10.61 -3.16 1.72
C ILE A 156 -9.23 -3.57 1.22
N LEU A 157 -8.66 -2.80 0.28
CA LEU A 157 -7.29 -3.00 -0.21
C LEU A 157 -6.47 -1.73 -0.04
N PHE A 158 -5.30 -1.84 0.59
CA PHE A 158 -4.33 -0.77 0.76
C PHE A 158 -3.17 -0.91 -0.22
N PHE A 159 -2.75 0.21 -0.81
CA PHE A 159 -1.49 0.34 -1.52
C PHE A 159 -0.45 0.94 -0.57
N ASP A 160 0.58 0.15 -0.25
CA ASP A 160 1.66 0.57 0.65
C ASP A 160 2.70 1.40 -0.12
N GLU A 161 2.87 2.65 0.29
CA GLU A 161 3.71 3.64 -0.39
C GLU A 161 4.78 4.31 0.51
N PRO A 162 5.67 3.54 1.18
CA PRO A 162 6.73 4.13 1.99
C PRO A 162 7.69 5.03 1.18
N SER A 163 7.94 4.75 -0.10
CA SER A 163 8.85 5.58 -0.91
C SER A 163 8.32 6.99 -1.18
N LEU A 164 7.02 7.24 -1.00
CA LEU A 164 6.46 8.59 -1.09
C LEU A 164 6.97 9.50 0.03
N SER A 165 7.58 8.98 1.10
CA SER A 165 8.21 9.84 2.11
C SER A 165 9.39 10.65 1.55
N SER A 166 9.94 10.23 0.40
CA SER A 166 11.00 10.94 -0.32
C SER A 166 10.47 11.90 -1.39
N PHE A 167 9.16 11.92 -1.64
CA PHE A 167 8.54 12.83 -2.60
C PHE A 167 8.74 14.29 -2.20
N GLY A 168 9.13 15.13 -3.16
CA GLY A 168 9.46 16.55 -2.91
C GLY A 168 10.84 16.79 -2.28
N SER A 169 11.61 15.73 -1.99
CA SER A 169 13.01 15.89 -1.60
C SER A 169 13.87 16.33 -2.80
N ALA A 170 15.00 16.98 -2.53
CA ALA A 170 15.95 17.42 -3.57
C ALA A 170 16.53 16.27 -4.43
N PHE A 171 16.35 15.03 -3.98
CA PHE A 171 16.87 13.82 -4.63
C PHE A 171 15.78 13.04 -5.39
N SER A 172 14.52 13.48 -5.33
CA SER A 172 13.40 12.83 -6.02
C SER A 172 13.04 13.61 -7.29
N SER A 173 13.18 12.97 -8.45
CA SER A 173 12.72 13.51 -9.75
C SER A 173 11.28 13.11 -10.09
N LEU A 174 10.51 12.60 -9.13
CA LEU A 174 9.11 12.22 -9.33
C LEU A 174 8.26 13.43 -9.73
N ASN A 175 7.52 13.29 -10.84
CA ASN A 175 6.51 14.25 -11.24
C ASN A 175 5.20 14.00 -10.49
N ARG A 176 4.53 15.08 -10.05
CA ARG A 176 3.28 15.01 -9.27
C ARG A 176 2.16 14.34 -10.05
N GLU A 177 1.95 14.74 -11.30
CA GLU A 177 0.87 14.25 -12.15
C GLU A 177 1.05 12.76 -12.46
N GLU A 178 2.29 12.33 -12.76
CA GLU A 178 2.62 10.92 -12.98
C GLU A 178 2.35 10.05 -11.74
N VAL A 179 2.69 10.56 -10.55
CA VAL A 179 2.41 9.87 -9.28
C VAL A 179 0.90 9.72 -9.06
N ILE A 180 0.14 10.82 -9.17
CA ILE A 180 -1.31 10.80 -8.97
C ILE A 180 -1.99 9.87 -9.99
N HIS A 181 -1.58 9.94 -11.27
CA HIS A 181 -2.12 9.10 -12.32
C HIS A 181 -1.86 7.62 -12.05
N SER A 182 -0.62 7.25 -11.75
CA SER A 182 -0.23 5.85 -11.47
C SER A 182 -0.98 5.28 -10.27
N LEU A 183 -1.14 6.08 -9.20
CA LEU A 183 -1.93 5.71 -8.03
C LEU A 183 -3.41 5.52 -8.38
N ASN A 184 -4.01 6.48 -9.10
CA ASN A 184 -5.42 6.42 -9.47
C ASN A 184 -5.76 5.22 -10.35
N GLU A 185 -4.91 4.86 -11.32
CA GLU A 185 -5.15 3.67 -12.16
C GLU A 185 -5.19 2.38 -11.32
N CYS A 186 -4.24 2.23 -10.37
CA CYS A 186 -4.23 1.10 -9.44
C CYS A 186 -5.45 1.09 -8.50
N LEU A 187 -5.80 2.27 -7.97
CA LEU A 187 -6.96 2.46 -7.10
C LEU A 187 -8.26 2.12 -7.82
N ASP A 188 -8.43 2.57 -9.06
CA ASP A 188 -9.64 2.37 -9.86
C ASP A 188 -9.84 0.92 -10.30
N ALA A 189 -8.79 0.09 -10.23
CA ALA A 189 -8.88 -1.35 -10.42
C ALA A 189 -9.64 -2.07 -9.30
N VAL A 190 -9.75 -1.47 -8.10
CA VAL A 190 -10.42 -2.02 -6.92
C VAL A 190 -11.86 -1.51 -6.82
N LYS A 191 -12.83 -2.43 -6.66
CA LYS A 191 -14.26 -2.09 -6.55
C LYS A 191 -14.70 -1.77 -5.11
N GLY A 192 -14.07 -2.39 -4.11
CA GLY A 192 -14.28 -2.09 -2.70
C GLY A 192 -13.55 -0.85 -2.24
N LEU A 193 -13.41 -0.72 -0.92
CA LEU A 193 -12.71 0.41 -0.33
C LEU A 193 -11.22 0.32 -0.65
N LYS A 194 -10.68 1.44 -1.12
CA LYS A 194 -9.29 1.56 -1.54
C LYS A 194 -8.54 2.53 -0.66
N GLY A 195 -7.44 2.07 -0.08
CA GLY A 195 -6.61 2.87 0.80
C GLY A 195 -5.20 3.05 0.28
N ILE A 196 -4.52 4.07 0.78
CA ILE A 196 -3.06 4.21 0.65
C ILE A 196 -2.48 4.29 2.05
N HIS A 197 -1.41 3.55 2.29
CA HIS A 197 -0.62 3.66 3.52
C HIS A 197 0.73 4.33 3.24
N CYS A 198 1.05 5.37 4.00
CA CYS A 198 2.37 6.01 3.99
C CYS A 198 2.84 6.26 5.42
N CYS A 199 3.89 5.55 5.84
CA CYS A 199 4.43 5.60 7.20
C CYS A 199 5.30 6.85 7.47
N GLY A 200 5.79 7.53 6.43
CA GLY A 200 6.65 8.70 6.56
C GLY A 200 5.97 10.03 6.20
N ASN A 201 6.64 11.14 6.53
CA ASN A 201 6.23 12.47 6.06
C ASN A 201 6.32 12.56 4.53
N THR A 202 5.28 13.09 3.89
CA THR A 202 5.22 13.31 2.45
C THR A 202 4.48 14.61 2.14
N ASP A 203 4.43 15.01 0.86
CA ASP A 203 3.47 16.04 0.42
C ASP A 203 2.05 15.44 0.41
N TRP A 204 1.36 15.56 1.55
CA TRP A 204 0.02 14.97 1.73
C TRP A 204 -0.99 15.42 0.69
N SER A 205 -0.81 16.60 0.09
CA SER A 205 -1.69 17.07 -0.99
C SER A 205 -1.72 16.12 -2.19
N VAL A 206 -0.62 15.39 -2.46
CA VAL A 206 -0.55 14.40 -3.54
C VAL A 206 -1.54 13.28 -3.28
N LEU A 207 -1.46 12.66 -2.10
CA LEU A 207 -2.32 11.55 -1.70
C LEU A 207 -3.79 11.99 -1.59
N LEU A 208 -4.05 13.13 -0.97
CA LEU A 208 -5.40 13.66 -0.79
C LEU A 208 -6.10 14.03 -2.12
N SER A 209 -5.32 14.24 -3.19
CA SER A 209 -5.80 14.48 -4.56
C SER A 209 -6.13 13.21 -5.35
N THR A 210 -5.81 12.02 -4.83
CA THR A 210 -6.12 10.74 -5.49
C THR A 210 -7.56 10.29 -5.23
N HIS A 211 -7.97 9.20 -5.88
CA HIS A 211 -9.27 8.54 -5.69
C HIS A 211 -9.34 7.63 -4.45
N LEU A 212 -8.37 7.72 -3.52
CA LEU A 212 -8.38 6.90 -2.30
C LEU A 212 -9.61 7.21 -1.43
N ASP A 213 -10.15 6.17 -0.78
CA ASP A 213 -11.21 6.26 0.23
C ASP A 213 -10.63 6.37 1.64
N ILE A 214 -9.49 5.70 1.90
CA ILE A 214 -8.88 5.60 3.23
C ILE A 214 -7.41 6.02 3.18
N LEU A 215 -7.05 7.10 3.88
CA LEU A 215 -5.65 7.48 4.07
C LEU A 215 -5.14 6.88 5.38
N SER A 216 -4.21 5.94 5.30
CA SER A 216 -3.46 5.44 6.45
C SER A 216 -2.13 6.17 6.57
N PHE A 217 -1.91 6.79 7.72
CA PHE A 217 -0.71 7.58 7.99
C PHE A 217 -0.29 7.41 9.44
N ASP A 218 1.00 7.63 9.70
CA ASP A 218 1.51 7.72 11.07
C ASP A 218 1.04 9.05 11.70
N ALA A 219 -0.07 8.97 12.44
CA ALA A 219 -0.61 10.08 13.20
C ALA A 219 0.19 10.33 14.50
N TYR A 220 0.93 9.34 14.98
CA TYR A 220 1.78 9.47 16.15
C TYR A 220 2.93 10.44 15.86
N GLY A 221 3.63 10.28 14.72
CA GLY A 221 4.76 11.11 14.30
C GLY A 221 4.40 12.31 13.43
N TYR A 222 3.39 12.20 12.55
CA TYR A 222 3.22 13.13 11.43
C TYR A 222 1.87 13.87 11.37
N LEU A 223 1.02 13.79 12.40
CA LEU A 223 -0.25 14.51 12.42
C LEU A 223 -0.11 16.02 12.15
N GLU A 224 0.89 16.66 12.77
CA GLU A 224 1.13 18.10 12.59
C GLU A 224 1.40 18.44 11.12
N THR A 225 2.13 17.59 10.40
CA THR A 225 2.45 17.79 8.98
C THR A 225 1.20 17.67 8.10
N LEU A 226 0.32 16.70 8.37
CA LEU A 226 -0.96 16.56 7.69
C LEU A 226 -1.86 17.78 7.94
N SER A 227 -1.82 18.34 9.16
CA SER A 227 -2.61 19.53 9.54
C SER A 227 -2.25 20.80 8.76
N LEU A 228 -1.12 20.81 8.05
CA LEU A 228 -0.67 21.90 7.17
C LEU A 228 -1.44 21.94 5.83
N TYR A 229 -2.25 20.93 5.54
CA TYR A 229 -3.03 20.79 4.30
C TYR A 229 -4.54 20.90 4.53
N PRO A 230 -5.05 21.96 5.20
CA PRO A 230 -6.44 22.01 5.62
C PRO A 230 -7.44 22.01 4.45
N LYS A 231 -7.07 22.57 3.29
CA LYS A 231 -7.96 22.59 2.11
C LYS A 231 -8.13 21.20 1.51
N ASP A 232 -7.03 20.52 1.23
CA ASP A 232 -7.02 19.18 0.64
C ASP A 232 -7.65 18.15 1.59
N LEU A 233 -7.32 18.25 2.88
CA LEU A 233 -7.87 17.37 3.91
C LEU A 233 -9.38 17.56 4.08
N LYS A 234 -9.85 18.81 4.06
CA LYS A 234 -11.28 19.10 4.10
C LYS A 234 -12.00 18.50 2.90
N ALA A 235 -11.50 18.73 1.69
CA ALA A 235 -12.07 18.16 0.47
C ALA A 235 -12.08 16.63 0.49
N PHE A 236 -11.06 15.99 1.05
CA PHE A 236 -11.01 14.54 1.27
C PHE A 236 -12.10 14.03 2.21
N LEU A 237 -12.25 14.65 3.38
CA LEU A 237 -13.27 14.24 4.34
C LEU A 237 -14.69 14.49 3.82
N GLU A 238 -14.92 15.63 3.17
CA GLU A 238 -16.24 16.00 2.62
C GLU A 238 -16.71 15.07 1.50
N ARG A 239 -15.79 14.52 0.69
CA ARG A 239 -16.13 13.50 -0.33
C ARG A 239 -16.34 12.09 0.24
N GLY A 240 -16.25 11.92 1.56
CA GLY A 240 -16.46 10.63 2.24
C GLY A 240 -15.16 9.93 2.67
N GLY A 241 -14.02 10.58 2.54
CA GLY A 241 -12.73 10.03 2.94
C GLY A 241 -12.63 9.69 4.43
N ILE A 242 -11.85 8.67 4.73
CA ILE A 242 -11.64 8.11 6.08
C ILE A 242 -10.16 8.23 6.43
N LEU A 243 -9.86 8.62 7.66
CA LEU A 243 -8.50 8.60 8.20
C LEU A 243 -8.27 7.30 8.99
N ALA A 244 -7.24 6.55 8.60
CA ALA A 244 -6.68 5.47 9.39
C ALA A 244 -5.49 6.02 10.19
N TRP A 245 -5.75 6.27 11.47
CA TRP A 245 -4.84 6.89 12.42
C TRP A 245 -3.84 5.85 12.94
N GLY A 246 -2.61 5.89 12.43
CA GLY A 246 -1.46 5.19 12.99
C GLY A 246 -1.08 5.82 14.32
N ILE A 247 -1.76 5.43 15.40
CA ILE A 247 -1.63 6.06 16.72
C ILE A 247 -0.81 5.22 17.69
N VAL A 248 -0.66 3.91 17.43
CA VAL A 248 0.10 3.00 18.29
C VAL A 248 1.53 2.88 17.75
N PRO A 249 2.55 3.45 18.43
CA PRO A 249 3.93 3.40 17.95
C PRO A 249 4.42 1.96 17.75
N THR A 250 5.13 1.70 16.66
CA THR A 250 5.77 0.39 16.37
C THR A 250 7.24 0.34 16.81
N SER A 251 7.77 1.47 17.31
CA SER A 251 9.11 1.61 17.88
C SER A 251 9.11 1.39 19.40
N GLU A 252 10.29 1.52 20.04
CA GLU A 252 10.42 1.44 21.50
C GLU A 252 9.58 2.50 22.26
N GLU A 253 9.09 3.54 21.58
CA GLU A 253 8.16 4.51 22.16
C GLU A 253 6.88 3.86 22.70
N VAL A 254 6.48 2.70 22.17
CA VAL A 254 5.32 1.93 22.68
C VAL A 254 5.48 1.54 24.15
N LEU A 255 6.71 1.39 24.65
CA LEU A 255 7.00 1.06 26.04
C LEU A 255 6.70 2.21 27.01
N LYS A 256 6.45 3.41 26.48
CA LYS A 256 6.12 4.62 27.25
C LYS A 256 4.63 4.98 27.17
N GLU A 257 3.86 4.22 26.41
CA GLU A 257 2.46 4.50 26.12
C GLU A 257 1.55 3.48 26.82
N GLU A 258 0.40 3.98 27.28
CA GLU A 258 -0.70 3.19 27.83
C GLU A 258 -1.95 3.42 26.97
N ALA A 259 -2.96 2.56 27.10
CA ALA A 259 -4.20 2.72 26.33
C ALA A 259 -4.84 4.11 26.54
N GLU A 260 -4.85 4.62 27.78
CA GLU A 260 -5.39 5.93 28.11
C GLU A 260 -4.59 7.08 27.47
N SER A 261 -3.26 6.99 27.40
CA SER A 261 -2.44 8.05 26.80
C SER A 261 -2.64 8.10 25.29
N LEU A 262 -2.76 6.95 24.63
CA LEU A 262 -3.06 6.86 23.19
C LEU A 262 -4.46 7.40 22.86
N VAL A 263 -5.47 7.08 23.69
CA VAL A 263 -6.82 7.65 23.54
C VAL A 263 -6.81 9.16 23.71
N LYS A 264 -6.04 9.67 24.70
CA LYS A 264 -5.88 11.11 24.90
C LYS A 264 -5.23 11.76 23.67
N ARG A 265 -4.15 11.18 23.15
CA ARG A 265 -3.44 11.66 21.96
C ARG A 265 -4.35 11.70 20.73
N PHE A 266 -5.15 10.66 20.50
CA PHE A 266 -6.14 10.65 19.43
C PHE A 266 -7.14 11.80 19.55
N LYS A 267 -7.71 12.01 20.75
CA LYS A 267 -8.66 13.12 21.00
C LYS A 267 -8.00 14.49 20.77
N GLU A 268 -6.78 14.69 21.26
CA GLU A 268 -6.02 15.91 21.02
C GLU A 268 -5.79 16.14 19.52
N GLY A 269 -5.49 15.08 18.77
CA GLY A 269 -5.34 15.17 17.33
C GLY A 269 -6.62 15.54 16.58
N VAL A 270 -7.77 15.01 17.01
CA VAL A 270 -9.09 15.43 16.52
C VAL A 270 -9.33 16.91 16.79
N GLU A 271 -8.96 17.42 17.97
CA GLU A 271 -9.08 18.85 18.29
C GLU A 271 -8.16 19.72 17.42
N VAL A 272 -6.93 19.27 17.13
CA VAL A 272 -6.01 19.96 16.21
C VAL A 272 -6.63 20.12 14.83
N LEU A 273 -7.12 19.03 14.23
CA LEU A 273 -7.75 19.07 12.92
C LEU A 273 -9.06 19.86 12.92
N SER A 274 -9.85 19.77 14.00
CA SER A 274 -11.09 20.55 14.15
C SER A 274 -10.81 22.05 14.16
N LYS A 275 -9.77 22.50 14.88
CA LYS A 275 -9.33 23.91 14.88
C LYS A 275 -8.83 24.40 13.51
N LYS A 276 -8.39 23.48 12.65
CA LYS A 276 -8.02 23.76 11.25
C LYS A 276 -9.23 23.82 10.31
N GLY A 277 -10.45 23.58 10.81
CA GLY A 277 -11.70 23.70 10.07
C GLY A 277 -12.29 22.38 9.56
N MET A 278 -11.80 21.23 10.05
CA MET A 278 -12.38 19.92 9.72
C MET A 278 -13.62 19.66 10.58
N ASP A 279 -14.66 19.07 10.00
CA ASP A 279 -15.85 18.66 10.75
C ASP A 279 -15.53 17.48 11.66
N ARG A 280 -15.77 17.65 12.97
CA ARG A 280 -15.53 16.64 13.99
C ARG A 280 -16.28 15.33 13.72
N THR A 281 -17.49 15.40 13.19
CA THR A 281 -18.32 14.24 12.84
C THR A 281 -17.66 13.41 11.73
N LEU A 282 -16.95 14.07 10.80
CA LEU A 282 -16.20 13.38 9.75
C LEU A 282 -14.92 12.74 10.32
N LEU A 283 -14.26 13.40 11.26
CA LEU A 283 -13.07 12.85 11.95
C LEU A 283 -13.40 11.63 12.82
N GLU A 284 -14.64 11.47 13.27
CA GLU A 284 -15.12 10.28 13.98
C GLU A 284 -15.21 9.04 13.07
N ARG A 285 -15.19 9.21 11.74
CA ARG A 285 -15.01 8.12 10.77
C ARG A 285 -13.54 7.71 10.76
N ALA A 286 -13.09 7.11 11.85
CA ALA A 286 -11.70 6.77 12.09
C ALA A 286 -11.47 5.26 12.13
N ILE A 287 -10.34 4.85 11.59
CA ILE A 287 -9.76 3.53 11.80
C ILE A 287 -8.52 3.73 12.67
N LEU A 288 -8.31 2.91 13.70
CA LEU A 288 -7.06 2.92 14.46
C LEU A 288 -6.14 1.81 13.97
N THR A 289 -4.88 2.18 13.73
CA THR A 289 -3.81 1.29 13.26
C THR A 289 -2.54 1.51 14.09
N PRO A 290 -1.57 0.57 14.02
CA PRO A 290 -0.18 0.89 14.32
C PRO A 290 0.35 2.03 13.45
N SER A 291 1.32 2.77 13.96
CA SER A 291 2.05 3.83 13.24
C SER A 291 3.16 3.25 12.36
#